data_AF-A0A0X1RWY6-F1
#
_entry.id   AF-A0A0X1RWY6-F1
#
_cell.length_a   1.000
_cell.length_b   1.000
_cell.length_c   1.000
_cell.angle_alpha   90.00
_cell.angle_beta   90.00
_cell.angle_gamma   90.00
#
_symmetry.space_group_name_H-M   'P 1'
#
loop_
_entity.id
_entity.type
_entity.pdbx_description
1 polymer ?
#
loop_
_entity_poly.entity_id
_entity_poly.type
_entity_poly.pdbx_seq_one_letter_code
_entity_poly.pdbx_strand_id
1 'polypeptide(L)' 'MTQQDRQKQTLKDDVIDQLMAIGVYKIKDLQLYQVPLHILVQEYRKHVS' A
#
# COMPACT_ATOMS: atom_id res chain seq x y z
N MET A 1 -3.53 21.17 -1.52
CA MET A 1 -3.81 19.80 -1.02
C MET A 1 -5.21 19.80 -0.45
N THR A 2 -6.12 19.02 -1.03
CA THR A 2 -7.52 18.96 -0.56
C THR A 2 -7.64 17.96 0.60
N GLN A 3 -8.73 18.02 1.37
CA GLN A 3 -8.97 17.11 2.49
C GLN A 3 -9.08 15.63 2.02
N GLN A 4 -9.57 15.40 0.80
CA GLN A 4 -9.62 14.08 0.16
C GLN A 4 -8.23 13.50 -0.13
N ASP A 5 -7.25 14.34 -0.48
CA ASP A 5 -5.89 13.88 -0.78
C ASP A 5 -5.19 13.33 0.48
N ARG A 6 -5.45 13.94 1.65
CA ARG A 6 -4.93 13.46 2.94
C ARG A 6 -5.47 12.08 3.31
N GLN A 7 -6.78 11.87 3.17
CA GLN A 7 -7.39 10.57 3.49
C GLN A 7 -6.85 9.44 2.61
N LYS A 8 -6.61 9.72 1.32
CA LYS A 8 -6.01 8.75 0.40
C LYS A 8 -4.55 8.44 0.72
N GLN A 9 -3.79 9.43 1.18
CA GLN A 9 -2.41 9.22 1.64
C GLN A 9 -2.38 8.36 2.91
N THR A 10 -3.20 8.67 3.92
CA THR A 10 -3.30 7.85 5.15
C THR A 10 -3.61 6.39 4.85
N LEU A 11 -4.63 6.13 4.03
CA LEU A 11 -4.99 4.76 3.66
C LEU A 11 -3.87 4.04 2.91
N LYS A 12 -3.08 4.78 2.10
CA LYS A 12 -1.94 4.21 1.40
C LYS A 12 -0.81 3.86 2.36
N ASP A 13 -0.48 4.75 3.27
CA ASP A 13 0.57 4.51 4.27
C ASP A 13 0.20 3.31 5.16
N ASP A 14 -1.06 3.21 5.60
CA ASP A 14 -1.57 2.09 6.41
C ASP A 14 -1.39 0.73 5.70
N VAL A 15 -1.69 0.65 4.40
CA VAL A 15 -1.54 -0.58 3.62
C VAL A 15 -0.06 -0.91 3.38
N ILE A 16 0.80 0.11 3.21
CA ILE A 16 2.24 -0.07 3.08
C ILE A 16 2.81 -0.67 4.37
N ASP A 17 2.42 -0.15 5.52
CA ASP A 17 2.89 -0.67 6.82
C ASP A 17 2.46 -2.12 7.04
N GLN A 18 1.22 -2.47 6.66
CA GLN A 18 0.74 -3.85 6.73
C GLN A 18 1.53 -4.78 5.80
N LEU A 19 1.83 -4.34 4.57
CA LEU A 19 2.66 -5.11 3.63
C LEU A 19 4.09 -5.30 4.16
N MET A 20 4.68 -4.26 4.75
CA MET A 20 6.01 -4.37 5.35
C MET A 20 6.02 -5.31 6.56
N ALA A 21 4.96 -5.30 7.38
CA ALA A 21 4.82 -6.17 8.54
C ALA A 21 4.78 -7.67 8.16
N ILE A 22 4.31 -8.01 6.96
CA ILE A 22 4.30 -9.37 6.42
C ILE A 22 5.54 -9.70 5.57
N GLY A 23 6.52 -8.79 5.49
CA GLY A 23 7.77 -9.00 4.76
C GLY A 23 7.72 -8.65 3.27
N VAL A 24 6.67 -7.98 2.80
CA VAL A 24 6.59 -7.47 1.42
C VAL A 24 7.16 -6.07 1.38
N TYR A 25 8.29 -5.88 0.70
CA TYR A 25 8.96 -4.57 0.56
C TYR A 25 8.89 -3.99 -0.86
N LYS A 26 8.57 -4.82 -1.86
CA LYS A 26 8.49 -4.44 -3.27
C LYS A 26 7.40 -5.22 -3.99
N ILE A 27 6.81 -4.60 -5.01
CA ILE A 27 5.86 -5.24 -5.92
C ILE A 27 6.32 -4.97 -7.36
N LYS A 28 6.58 -6.03 -8.14
CA LYS A 28 7.03 -5.93 -9.54
C LYS A 28 8.21 -4.96 -9.70
N ASP A 29 9.24 -5.13 -8.86
CA ASP A 29 10.45 -4.30 -8.80
C ASP A 29 10.25 -2.83 -8.37
N LEU A 30 9.02 -2.41 -8.09
CA LEU A 30 8.70 -1.08 -7.58
C LEU A 30 8.69 -1.07 -6.05
N GLN A 31 9.20 0.00 -5.46
CA GLN A 31 9.04 0.29 -4.03
C GLN A 31 7.56 0.54 -3.73
N LEU A 32 7.08 0.15 -2.54
CA LEU A 32 5.66 0.26 -2.19
C LEU A 32 5.10 1.69 -2.34
N TYR A 33 5.88 2.71 -2.01
CA TYR A 33 5.50 4.12 -2.20
C TYR A 33 5.27 4.52 -3.65
N GLN A 34 5.92 3.84 -4.60
CA GLN A 34 5.76 4.07 -6.05
C GLN A 34 4.56 3.32 -6.63
N VAL A 35 3.98 2.38 -5.87
CA VAL A 35 2.88 1.55 -6.32
C VAL A 35 1.53 2.25 -6.05
N PRO A 36 0.57 2.21 -6.99
CA PRO A 36 -0.78 2.70 -6.76
C PRO A 36 -1.52 1.94 -5.66
N LEU A 37 -2.36 2.63 -4.88
CA LEU A 37 -3.10 2.05 -3.74
C LEU A 37 -3.88 0.78 -4.09
N HIS A 38 -4.57 0.74 -5.24
CA HIS A 38 -5.36 -0.42 -5.63
C HIS A 38 -4.52 -1.69 -5.81
N ILE A 39 -3.26 -1.57 -6.26
CA ILE A 39 -2.32 -2.68 -6.36
C ILE A 39 -1.82 -3.10 -4.98
N LEU A 40 -1.52 -2.14 -4.09
CA LEU A 40 -1.11 -2.42 -2.70
C LEU A 40 -2.19 -3.23 -1.97
N VAL A 41 -3.46 -2.81 -2.09
CA VAL A 41 -4.60 -3.52 -1.49
C VAL A 41 -4.77 -4.92 -2.10
N GLN A 42 -4.61 -5.05 -3.41
CA GLN A 42 -4.69 -6.36 -4.07
C GLN A 42 -3.60 -7.31 -3.59
N GLU A 43 -2.37 -6.81 -3.42
CA GLU A 43 -1.27 -7.61 -2.91
C GLU A 43 -1.52 -8.02 -1.46
N TYR A 44 -1.90 -7.07 -0.60
CA TYR A 44 -2.20 -7.36 0.81
C TYR A 44 -3.25 -8.46 0.94
N ARG A 45 -4.34 -8.40 0.16
CA ARG A 45 -5.39 -9.42 0.14
C ARG A 45 -4.92 -10.84 -0.19
N LYS A 46 -3.80 -11.02 -0.90
CA LYS A 46 -3.24 -12.36 -1.18
C LYS A 46 -2.60 -13.01 0.05
N HIS A 47 -2.22 -12.22 1.06
CA HIS A 47 -1.53 -12.70 2.26
C HIS A 47 -2.45 -12.89 3.46
N VAL A 48 -3.62 -12.25 3.46
CA VAL A 48 -4.64 -12.38 4.52
C VAL A 48 -5.77 -13.35 4.18
N SER A 49 -5.78 -13.89 2.94
CA SER A 49 -6.79 -14.84 2.46
C SER A 49 -6.26 -16.26 2.43
#